data_AF-W0HIZ7-F1
#
_entry.id   AF-W0HIZ7-F1
#
_cell.length_a   1.000
_cell.length_b   1.000
_cell.length_c   1.000
_cell.angle_alpha   90.00
_cell.angle_beta   90.00
_cell.angle_gamma   90.00
#
_symmetry.space_group_name_H-M   'P 1'
#
loop_
_entity.id
_entity.type
_entity.pdbx_description
1 polymer ?
#
loop_
_entity_poly.entity_id
_entity_poly.type
_entity_poly.pdbx_seq_one_letter_code
_entity_poly.pdbx_strand_id
1 'polypeptide(L)' 'MKRGTTIKLVAILLLCLALWLSALNSFCDQGGDFFSGMCLVTKWMPW' A
#
# COMPACT_ATOMS: atom_id res chain seq x y z
N MET A 1 -15.29 23.25 0.87
CA MET A 1 -14.71 22.05 1.52
C MET A 1 -13.60 22.51 2.46
N LYS A 2 -13.67 22.19 3.76
CA LYS A 2 -12.71 22.71 4.75
C LYS A 2 -11.33 22.08 4.46
N ARG A 3 -10.36 22.90 4.04
CA ARG A 3 -9.00 22.48 3.61
C ARG A 3 -8.32 21.54 4.62
N GLY A 4 -8.58 21.72 5.92
CA GLY A 4 -8.08 20.85 6.98
C GLY A 4 -8.69 19.44 7.00
N THR A 5 -9.95 19.25 6.60
CA THR A 5 -10.58 17.92 6.53
C THR A 5 -10.05 17.12 5.35
N THR A 6 -9.79 17.78 4.21
CA THR A 6 -9.21 17.12 3.02
C THR A 6 -7.83 16.55 3.30
N ILE A 7 -6.97 17.30 4.01
CA ILE A 7 -5.62 16.82 4.37
C ILE A 7 -5.69 15.58 5.25
N LYS A 8 -6.59 15.56 6.25
CA LYS A 8 -6.78 14.39 7.12
C LYS A 8 -7.27 13.17 6.34
N LEU A 9 -8.22 13.37 5.43
CA LEU A 9 -8.72 12.28 4.58
C LEU A 9 -7.62 11.71 3.68
N VAL A 10 -6.82 12.57 3.04
CA VAL A 10 -5.69 12.14 2.20
C VAL A 10 -4.64 11.39 3.04
N ALA A 11 -4.32 11.88 4.24
CA ALA A 11 -3.37 11.22 5.12
C ALA A 11 -3.85 9.82 5.55
N ILE A 12 -5.13 9.68 5.91
CA ILE A 12 -5.74 8.39 6.26
C ILE A 12 -5.73 7.44 5.06
N LEU A 13 -6.07 7.94 3.87
CA LEU A 13 -6.02 7.16 2.63
C LEU A 13 -4.60 6.62 2.36
N LEU A 14 -3.58 7.49 2.47
CA LEU A 14 -2.19 7.10 2.28
C LEU A 14 -1.75 6.06 3.31
N LEU A 15 -2.15 6.21 4.58
CA LEU A 15 -1.85 5.23 5.62
C LEU A 15 -2.49 3.87 5.31
N CYS A 16 -3.74 3.87 4.85
CA CYS A 16 -4.47 2.66 4.50
C CYS A 16 -3.82 1.94 3.28
N LEU A 17 -3.42 2.72 2.28
CA LEU A 17 -2.68 2.23 1.11
C LEU A 17 -1.32 1.63 1.51
N ALA A 18 -0.58 2.29 2.40
CA ALA A 18 0.71 1.79 2.89
C ALA A 18 0.54 0.44 3.62
N LEU A 19 -0.42 0.35 4.54
CA LEU A 19 -0.72 -0.90 5.27
C LEU A 19 -1.13 -2.03 4.33
N TRP A 20 -1.93 -1.73 3.30
CA TRP A 20 -2.33 -2.71 2.29
C TRP A 20 -1.14 -3.23 1.48
N LEU A 21 -0.23 -2.35 1.05
CA LEU A 21 1.00 -2.72 0.36
C LEU A 21 1.93 -3.57 1.24
N SER A 22 2.07 -3.25 2.53
CA SER A 22 2.85 -4.06 3.47
C SER A 22 2.28 -5.47 3.65
N ALA A 23 0.95 -5.59 3.71
CA ALA A 23 0.30 -6.90 3.75
C ALA A 23 0.55 -7.69 2.46
N LEU A 24 0.41 -7.06 1.29
CA LEU A 24 0.71 -7.67 0.00
C LEU A 24 2.17 -8.14 -0.10
N ASN A 25 3.14 -7.35 0.39
CA ASN A 25 4.54 -7.77 0.44
C ASN A 25 4.72 -9.07 1.21
N SER A 26 4.07 -9.21 2.38
CA SER A 26 4.13 -10.42 3.19
C SER A 26 3.51 -11.65 2.49
N PHE A 27 2.45 -11.46 1.70
CA PHE A 27 1.89 -12.53 0.88
C PHE A 27 2.81 -12.93 -0.29
N CYS A 28 3.47 -11.95 -0.91
CA CYS A 28 4.44 -12.19 -1.97
C CYS A 28 5.70 -12.91 -1.47
N ASP A 29 6.18 -12.57 -0.27
CA ASP A 29 7.35 -13.20 0.36
C ASP A 29 7.09 -14.69 0.68
N GLN A 30 5.84 -15.03 1.02
CA GLN A 30 5.41 -16.41 1.25
C GLN A 30 5.14 -17.20 -0.04
N GLY A 31 5.46 -16.65 -1.22
CA GLY A 31 5.32 -17.34 -2.50
C GLY A 31 3.87 -17.46 -2.99
N GLY A 32 2.97 -16.58 -2.54
CA GLY A 32 1.60 -16.54 -3.06
C GLY A 32 1.56 -16.08 -4.53
N ASP A 33 0.78 -16.77 -5.36
CA ASP A 33 0.49 -16.45 -6.77
C ASP A 33 -0.37 -15.18 -6.95
N PHE A 34 -0.09 -14.11 -6.20
CA PHE A 34 -0.64 -12.80 -6.50
C PHE A 34 -0.02 -12.33 -7.82
N PHE A 35 -0.88 -11.82 -8.73
CA PHE A 35 -0.50 -11.26 -10.04
C PHE A 35 0.93 -10.71 -10.01
N SER A 36 1.87 -11.39 -10.68
CA SER A 36 3.33 -11.11 -10.63
C SER A 36 3.68 -9.61 -10.67
N GLY A 37 2.87 -8.81 -11.38
CA GLY A 37 3.01 -7.35 -11.43
C GLY A 37 2.80 -6.62 -10.10
N MET A 38 1.87 -7.03 -9.24
CA MET A 38 1.67 -6.40 -7.93
C MET A 38 2.88 -6.67 -7.02
N CYS A 39 3.36 -7.92 -6.93
CA CYS A 39 4.57 -8.28 -6.17
C CYS A 39 5.83 -7.55 -6.69
N LEU A 40 5.93 -7.34 -8.00
CA LEU A 40 7.01 -6.58 -8.60
C LEU A 40 6.99 -5.11 -8.16
N VAL A 41 5.81 -4.47 -8.23
CA VAL A 41 5.62 -3.08 -7.74
C VAL A 41 5.91 -3.01 -6.26
N THR A 42 5.57 -4.07 -5.51
CA THR A 42 5.83 -4.08 -4.08
C THR A 42 7.35 -4.07 -3.85
N LYS A 43 8.09 -5.01 -4.44
CA LYS A 43 9.56 -5.15 -4.30
C LYS A 43 10.40 -3.87 -4.51
N TRP A 44 9.91 -2.88 -5.27
CA TRP A 44 10.60 -1.62 -5.56
C TRP A 44 10.38 -0.51 -4.53
N MET A 45 9.38 -0.63 -3.66
CA MET A 45 9.04 0.42 -2.70
C MET A 45 9.78 0.19 -1.37
N PRO A 46 10.34 1.25 -0.75
CA PRO A 46 11.25 1.13 0.39
C PRO A 46 10.50 0.99 1.73
N TRP A 47 9.75 -0.11 1.89
CA TRP A 47 9.37 -0.57 3.24
C TRP A 47 10.47 -1.39 3.88
#